data_AF-B7PMG2-F1
#
_entry.id   AF-B7PMG2-F1
#
_cell.length_a   1.000
_cell.length_b   1.000
_cell.length_c   1.000
_cell.angle_alpha   90.00
_cell.angle_beta   90.00
_cell.angle_gamma   90.00
#
_symmetry.space_group_name_H-M   'P 1'
#
loop_
_entity.id
_entity.type
_entity.pdbx_description
1 polymer ?
#
loop_
_entity_poly.entity_id
_entity_poly.type
_entity_poly.pdbx_seq_one_letter_code
_entity_poly.pdbx_strand_id
1 'polypeptide(L)' 'VVRMLFAVVALFTVCWLPYHIYFVYVSYNPHVTYLDHIQHVYLAMYWLAMSHTMYNPIVYYWMNK' A
#
# COMPACT_ATOMS: atom_id res chain seq x y z
N VAL A 1 11.93 -11.89 16.50
CA VAL A 1 10.46 -11.67 16.66
C VAL A 1 10.08 -10.20 16.57
N VAL A 2 10.59 -9.31 17.44
CA VAL A 2 10.25 -7.86 17.41
C VAL A 2 10.61 -7.19 16.06
N ARG A 3 11.78 -7.52 15.49
CA ARG A 3 12.19 -7.04 14.15
C ARG A 3 11.24 -7.48 13.03
N MET A 4 10.65 -8.67 13.14
CA MET A 4 9.72 -9.26 12.17
C MET A 4 8.40 -8.50 12.21
N LEU A 5 7.89 -8.24 13.42
CA LEU A 5 6.66 -7.45 13.62
C LEU A 5 6.82 -6.02 13.10
N PHE A 6 7.97 -5.38 13.36
CA PHE A 6 8.21 -4.02 12.88
C PHE A 6 8.26 -3.95 11.34
N ALA A 7 8.88 -4.94 10.68
CA ALA A 7 8.94 -5.02 9.22
C ALA A 7 7.54 -5.22 8.60
N VAL A 8 6.72 -6.11 9.19
CA VAL A 8 5.35 -6.34 8.72
C VAL A 8 4.48 -5.10 8.90
N VAL A 9 4.58 -4.41 10.04
CA VAL A 9 3.83 -3.17 10.29
C VAL A 9 4.29 -2.05 9.35
N ALA A 10 5.60 -1.92 9.11
CA ALA A 10 6.13 -0.92 8.17
C ALA A 10 5.70 -1.19 6.71
N LEU A 11 5.70 -2.46 6.27
CA LEU A 11 5.18 -2.84 4.96
C LEU A 11 3.69 -2.56 4.84
N PHE A 12 2.93 -2.90 5.87
CA PHE A 12 1.49 -2.64 5.91
C PHE A 12 1.20 -1.14 5.79
N THR A 13 1.89 -0.30 6.56
CA THR A 13 1.72 1.16 6.49
C THR A 13 2.15 1.72 5.15
N VAL A 14 3.33 1.35 4.61
CA VAL A 14 3.81 1.86 3.32
C VAL A 14 2.92 1.43 2.16
N CYS A 15 2.36 0.22 2.19
CA CYS A 15 1.47 -0.27 1.13
C CYS A 15 0.07 0.34 1.20
N TRP A 16 -0.46 0.64 2.40
CA TRP A 16 -1.82 1.15 2.58
C TRP A 16 -1.92 2.67 2.66
N LEU A 17 -0.87 3.37 3.10
CA LEU A 17 -0.83 4.83 3.21
C LEU A 17 -1.21 5.54 1.89
N PRO A 18 -0.71 5.14 0.71
CA PRO A 18 -1.03 5.82 -0.54
C PRO A 18 -2.51 5.68 -0.89
N TYR A 19 -3.09 4.51 -0.63
CA TYR A 19 -4.51 4.23 -0.84
C TYR A 19 -5.40 5.09 0.08
N HIS A 20 -5.06 5.19 1.36
CA HIS A 20 -5.80 6.04 2.29
C HIS A 20 -5.67 7.54 1.96
N ILE A 21 -4.48 8.00 1.58
CA ILE A 21 -4.28 9.39 1.12
C ILE A 21 -5.14 9.67 -0.10
N TYR A 22 -5.17 8.76 -1.08
CA TYR A 22 -6.02 8.87 -2.26
C TYR A 22 -7.51 8.94 -1.89
N PHE A 23 -7.98 8.08 -0.98
CA PHE A 23 -9.37 8.07 -0.53
C PHE A 23 -9.78 9.38 0.16
N VAL A 24 -8.92 9.90 1.03
CA VAL A 24 -9.13 11.20 1.69
C VAL A 24 -9.14 12.33 0.66
N TYR A 25 -8.20 12.33 -0.29
CA TYR A 25 -8.10 13.36 -1.31
C TYR A 25 -9.33 13.42 -2.23
N VAL A 26 -9.83 12.26 -2.67
CA VAL A 26 -11.08 12.17 -3.45
C VAL A 26 -12.29 12.63 -2.65
N SER A 27 -12.31 12.39 -1.33
CA SER A 27 -13.40 12.85 -0.46
C SER A 27 -13.46 14.38 -0.35
N TYR A 28 -12.31 15.06 -0.39
CA TYR A 28 -12.26 16.53 -0.39
C TYR A 28 -12.51 17.16 -1.76
N ASN A 29 -12.10 16.49 -2.84
CA ASN A 29 -12.29 16.96 -4.21
C ASN A 29 -12.79 15.82 -5.10
N PRO A 30 -14.11 15.65 -5.27
CA PRO A 30 -14.65 14.62 -6.16
C PRO A 30 -14.39 14.94 -7.65
N HIS A 31 -13.81 16.10 -7.98
CA HIS A 31 -13.51 16.44 -9.37
C HIS A 31 -12.26 15.72 -9.91
N VAL A 32 -11.36 15.25 -9.04
CA VAL A 32 -10.14 14.54 -9.46
C VAL A 32 -10.40 13.11 -9.95
N THR A 33 -11.54 12.51 -9.61
CA THR A 33 -11.94 11.21 -10.19
C THR A 33 -12.28 11.28 -11.68
N TYR A 34 -12.50 12.49 -12.22
CA TYR A 34 -12.77 12.70 -13.65
C TYR A 34 -11.51 12.88 -14.51
N LEU A 35 -10.31 12.89 -13.93
CA LEU A 35 -9.08 12.89 -14.73
C LEU A 35 -8.79 11.48 -15.25
N ASP A 36 -8.59 11.36 -16.57
CA ASP A 36 -8.33 10.07 -17.24
C ASP A 36 -7.14 9.28 -16.68
N HIS A 37 -6.17 9.95 -16.05
CA HIS A 37 -4.97 9.31 -15.50
C HIS A 37 -5.16 8.78 -14.07
N ILE A 38 -6.21 9.22 -13.35
CA ILE A 38 -6.43 8.82 -11.96
C ILE A 38 -6.70 7.31 -11.85
N GLN A 39 -7.36 6.71 -12.85
CA GLN A 39 -7.70 5.29 -12.84
C GLN A 39 -6.46 4.39 -12.85
N HIS A 40 -5.43 4.74 -13.63
CA HIS A 40 -4.18 3.99 -13.66
C HIS A 40 -3.40 4.12 -12.35
N VAL A 41 -3.39 5.31 -11.75
CA VAL A 41 -2.75 5.56 -10.44
C VAL A 41 -3.48 4.79 -9.34
N TYR A 42 -4.81 4.82 -9.33
CA TYR A 42 -5.63 4.05 -8.39
C TYR A 42 -5.38 2.54 -8.54
N LEU A 43 -5.36 2.03 -9.76
CA LEU A 43 -5.11 0.61 -10.02
C LEU A 43 -3.72 0.19 -9.54
N ALA A 44 -2.69 1.01 -9.79
CA ALA A 44 -1.32 0.75 -9.33
C ALA A 44 -1.22 0.76 -7.78
N MET A 45 -1.84 1.74 -7.12
CA MET A 45 -1.90 1.80 -5.65
C MET A 45 -2.66 0.61 -5.06
N TYR A 46 -3.80 0.25 -5.66
CA TYR A 46 -4.61 -0.89 -5.23
C TYR A 46 -3.86 -2.21 -5.42
N TRP A 47 -3.16 -2.37 -6.54
CA TRP A 47 -2.32 -3.53 -6.81
C TRP A 47 -1.16 -3.65 -5.80
N LEU A 48 -0.53 -2.54 -5.45
CA LEU A 48 0.52 -2.48 -4.43
C LEU A 48 -0.03 -2.85 -3.03
N ALA A 49 -1.22 -2.36 -2.66
CA ALA A 49 -1.88 -2.72 -1.42
C ALA A 49 -2.24 -4.21 -1.34
N MET A 50 -2.71 -4.81 -2.44
CA MET A 50 -3.00 -6.24 -2.53
C MET A 50 -1.73 -7.11 -2.47
N SER A 51 -0.60 -6.59 -2.96
CA SER A 51 0.70 -7.26 -2.93
C SER A 51 1.28 -7.40 -1.51
N HIS A 52 0.66 -6.79 -0.48
CA HIS A 52 1.16 -6.86 0.90
C HIS A 52 1.35 -8.30 1.41
N THR A 53 0.55 -9.25 0.91
CA THR A 53 0.62 -10.68 1.29
C THR A 53 1.86 -11.38 0.73
N MET A 54 2.40 -10.91 -0.40
CA MET A 54 3.60 -11.44 -1.05
C MET A 54 4.91 -11.05 -0.34
N TYR A 55 4.89 -10.04 0.53
CA TYR A 55 6.07 -9.64 1.29
C TYR A 55 6.28 -10.44 2.57
N ASN A 56 5.27 -11.18 3.04
CA ASN A 56 5.40 -12.03 4.24
C ASN A 56 6.52 -13.07 4.08
N PRO A 57 6.59 -13.88 3.00
CA PRO A 57 7.70 -14.82 2.78
C PRO A 57 9.07 -14.16 2.67
N ILE A 58 9.13 -12.93 2.12
CA ILE A 58 10.37 -12.16 1.97
C ILE A 58 10.90 -11.75 3.35
N VAL A 59 10.03 -11.27 4.24
CA VAL A 59 10.39 -10.93 5.64
C VAL A 59 10.87 -12.17 6.40
N TYR A 60 10.21 -13.32 6.21
CA TYR A 60 10.66 -14.59 6.80
C TYR A 60 12.03 -15.02 6.26
N TYR A 61 12.27 -14.94 4.95
CA TYR A 61 13.56 -15.29 4.36
C TYR A 61 14.70 -14.38 4.84
N TRP A 62 14.45 -13.07 4.93
CA TRP A 62 15.46 -12.11 5.35
C TRP A 62 15.82 -12.22 6.84
N MET A 63 14.86 -12.65 7.68
CA MET A 63 15.08 -12.85 9.12
C MET A 63 15.43 -14.28 9.51
N ASN A 64 15.38 -15.26 8.59
CA ASN A 64 15.88 -16.61 8.81
C ASN A 64 17.38 -16.73 8.47
N LYS A 65 18.08 -15.59 8.46
CA LYS A 65 19.54 -15.51 8.45
C LYS A 65 20.04 -15.06 9.81
#